data_AF-A0A7S1G444-F1
#
_entry.id   AF-A0A7S1G444-F1
#
_cell.length_a   1.000
_cell.length_b   1.000
_cell.length_c   1.000
_cell.angle_alpha   90.00
_cell.angle_beta   90.00
_cell.angle_gamma   90.00
#
_symmetry.space_group_name_H-M   'P 1'
#
loop_
_entity.id
_entity.type
_entity.pdbx_description
1 polymer ?
#
loop_
_entity_poly.entity_id
_entity_poly.type
_entity_poly.pdbx_seq_one_letter_code
_entity_poly.pdbx_strand_id
1 'polypeptide(L)'
;SPSAHGGAACADVGAAETRACNEAACGVPVDCVVTAFGEWSACDVACGGGTSVRARSVVTPAADNGVPCPALQETKACNEHDCPPAVDCAVSAWGEWAACTKDCGSGTRTRSRTVTVAADGGAACPSLSQQTACNTHECAAGGGDSGSGSGS
;
A
#
# COMPACT_ATOMS: atom_id res chain seq x y z
N SER A 1 58.64 -54.72 -30.74
CA SER A 1 57.95 -54.33 -31.99
C SER A 1 57.94 -52.81 -32.13
N PRO A 2 58.30 -52.26 -33.30
CA PRO A 2 58.22 -50.82 -33.58
C PRO A 2 56.96 -50.47 -34.40
N SER A 3 56.39 -49.29 -34.17
CA SER A 3 55.48 -48.60 -35.07
C SER A 3 55.86 -47.12 -34.98
N ALA A 4 56.54 -46.49 -35.93
CA ALA A 4 56.24 -46.23 -37.35
C ALA A 4 55.16 -45.16 -37.58
N HIS A 5 55.42 -43.92 -37.13
CA HIS A 5 54.78 -42.73 -37.73
C HIS A 5 55.80 -41.59 -37.83
N GLY A 6 56.19 -41.29 -39.08
CA GLY A 6 57.10 -40.20 -39.44
C GLY A 6 56.39 -38.86 -39.47
N GLY A 7 56.38 -38.16 -38.34
CA GLY A 7 56.19 -36.71 -38.34
C GLY A 7 57.53 -36.05 -38.64
N ALA A 8 57.57 -35.15 -39.63
CA ALA A 8 58.70 -34.24 -39.77
C ALA A 8 58.85 -33.50 -38.43
N ALA A 9 60.05 -33.53 -37.84
CA ALA A 9 60.35 -32.71 -36.69
C ALA A 9 59.95 -31.28 -37.05
N CYS A 10 59.11 -30.65 -36.21
CA CYS A 10 58.86 -29.23 -36.34
C CYS A 10 60.23 -28.56 -36.42
N ALA A 11 60.52 -27.89 -37.54
CA ALA A 11 61.67 -27.00 -37.59
C ALA A 11 61.51 -26.09 -36.39
N ASP A 12 62.52 -26.06 -35.53
CA ASP A 12 62.59 -25.23 -34.34
C ASP A 12 62.21 -23.81 -34.76
N VAL A 13 60.93 -23.47 -34.60
CA VAL A 13 60.39 -22.13 -34.74
C VAL A 13 60.83 -21.43 -33.47
N GLY A 14 62.14 -21.17 -33.40
CA GLY A 14 62.87 -20.50 -32.34
C GLY A 14 62.53 -19.02 -32.27
N ALA A 15 61.24 -18.71 -32.27
CA ALA A 15 60.70 -17.40 -32.00
C ALA A 15 59.36 -17.58 -31.30
N ALA A 16 59.41 -17.81 -29.99
CA ALA A 16 58.29 -17.51 -29.12
C ALA A 16 58.11 -15.97 -29.13
N GLU A 17 57.18 -15.47 -29.92
CA GLU A 17 56.79 -14.06 -29.87
C GLU A 17 56.04 -13.82 -28.55
N THR A 18 56.68 -13.10 -27.64
CA THR A 18 56.07 -12.71 -26.37
C THR A 18 55.61 -11.27 -26.50
N ARG A 19 54.32 -11.05 -26.74
CA ARG A 19 53.73 -9.70 -26.69
C ARG A 19 53.21 -9.45 -25.28
N ALA A 20 53.53 -8.30 -24.71
CA ALA A 20 52.90 -7.89 -23.47
C ALA A 20 51.41 -7.65 -23.74
N CYS A 21 50.58 -8.34 -22.96
CA CYS A 21 49.16 -8.05 -22.84
C CYS A 21 48.97 -7.17 -21.60
N ASN A 22 48.00 -6.25 -21.65
CA ASN A 22 47.69 -5.32 -20.56
C ASN A 22 48.79 -4.30 -20.25
N GLU A 23 49.39 -3.71 -21.30
CA GLU A 23 50.37 -2.61 -21.16
C GLU A 23 49.77 -1.31 -20.60
N ALA A 24 48.44 -1.22 -20.53
CA ALA A 24 47.79 -0.16 -19.77
C ALA A 24 48.09 -0.39 -18.29
N ALA A 25 48.73 0.59 -17.64
CA ALA A 25 48.90 0.58 -16.20
C ALA A 25 47.53 0.33 -15.53
N CYS A 26 47.45 -0.69 -14.69
CA CYS A 26 46.28 -0.90 -13.84
C CYS A 26 46.05 0.39 -13.03
N GLY A 27 44.81 0.88 -12.98
CA GLY A 27 44.47 2.01 -12.15
C GLY A 27 44.82 1.73 -10.69
N VAL A 28 45.25 2.76 -9.96
CA VAL A 28 45.54 2.63 -8.53
C VAL A 28 44.22 2.45 -7.80
N PRO A 29 44.04 1.39 -6.97
CA PRO A 29 42.79 1.20 -6.24
C PRO A 29 42.40 2.45 -5.44
N VAL A 30 41.15 2.88 -5.61
CA VAL A 30 40.57 4.00 -4.87
C VAL A 30 39.47 3.47 -3.97
N ASP A 31 39.68 3.57 -2.67
CA ASP A 31 38.68 3.17 -1.68
C ASP A 31 37.55 4.19 -1.57
N CYS A 32 36.35 3.71 -1.31
CA CYS A 32 35.23 4.60 -1.07
C CYS A 32 35.40 5.38 0.24
N VAL A 33 35.19 6.69 0.17
CA VAL A 33 35.16 7.60 1.32
C VAL A 33 33.74 8.13 1.48
N VAL A 34 33.20 8.08 2.70
CA VAL A 34 31.86 8.56 3.02
C VAL A 34 31.93 9.64 4.10
N THR A 35 30.89 10.47 4.15
CA THR A 35 30.68 11.46 5.22
C THR A 35 30.29 10.79 6.53
N ALA A 36 30.29 11.56 7.63
CA ALA A 36 29.60 11.16 8.85
C ALA A 36 28.08 11.07 8.60
N PHE A 37 27.38 10.26 9.39
CA PHE A 37 25.92 10.27 9.34
C PHE A 37 25.36 11.63 9.76
N GLY A 38 24.31 12.05 9.05
CA GLY A 38 23.47 13.15 9.49
C GLY A 38 22.62 12.77 10.71
N GLU A 39 21.82 13.74 11.14
CA GLU A 39 20.85 13.53 12.20
C GLU A 39 19.81 12.46 11.83
N TRP A 40 19.25 11.85 12.85
CA TRP A 40 18.10 10.97 12.71
C TRP A 40 16.88 11.76 12.27
N SER A 41 16.11 11.22 11.33
CA SER A 41 14.80 11.75 10.97
C SER A 41 13.83 11.70 12.16
N ALA A 42 12.75 12.45 12.07
CA ALA A 42 11.57 12.17 12.88
C ALA A 42 11.13 10.71 12.68
N CYS A 43 10.51 10.13 13.71
CA CYS A 43 9.89 8.81 13.61
C CYS A 43 8.75 8.87 12.58
N ASP A 44 8.60 7.82 11.77
CA ASP A 44 7.55 7.72 10.75
C ASP A 44 6.13 7.63 11.34
N VAL A 45 5.99 7.10 12.56
CA VAL A 45 4.74 7.06 13.33
C VAL A 45 4.93 7.71 14.70
N ALA A 46 3.84 8.23 15.26
CA ALA A 46 3.87 8.90 16.57
C ALA A 46 3.89 7.91 17.75
N CYS A 47 3.37 6.70 17.58
CA CYS A 47 3.20 5.64 18.57
C CYS A 47 3.12 4.27 17.88
N GLY A 48 3.08 3.18 18.64
CA GLY A 48 2.85 1.83 18.13
C GLY A 48 4.08 1.18 17.50
N GLY A 49 5.27 1.76 17.68
CA GLY A 49 6.51 1.28 17.10
C GLY A 49 6.71 1.77 15.67
N GLY A 50 7.64 2.71 15.53
CA GLY A 50 8.04 3.29 14.27
C GLY A 50 9.51 3.14 13.96
N THR A 51 9.89 3.75 12.86
CA THR A 51 11.22 3.76 12.31
C THR A 51 11.72 5.18 12.11
N SER A 52 12.96 5.43 12.53
CA SER A 52 13.72 6.64 12.23
C SER A 52 14.93 6.25 11.39
N VAL A 53 15.25 7.09 10.39
CA VAL A 53 16.32 6.84 9.41
C VAL A 53 17.34 7.96 9.47
N ARG A 54 18.61 7.62 9.37
CA ARG A 54 19.69 8.58 9.11
C ARG A 54 20.49 8.16 7.89
N ALA A 55 21.05 9.13 7.19
CA ALA A 55 21.82 8.90 5.97
C ALA A 55 23.16 9.62 5.97
N ARG A 56 24.08 9.13 5.14
CA ARG A 56 25.36 9.77 4.80
C ARG A 56 25.59 9.69 3.30
N SER A 57 26.42 10.59 2.79
CA SER A 57 26.77 10.66 1.37
C SER A 57 28.17 10.14 1.09
N VAL A 58 28.36 9.64 -0.13
CA VAL A 58 29.66 9.28 -0.70
C VAL A 58 30.42 10.56 -1.06
N VAL A 59 31.66 10.67 -0.59
CA VAL A 59 32.61 11.73 -0.94
C VAL A 59 33.46 11.29 -2.13
N THR A 60 33.98 10.06 -2.07
CA THR A 60 34.80 9.45 -3.12
C THR A 60 34.22 8.08 -3.45
N PRO A 61 33.81 7.81 -4.69
CA PRO A 61 33.35 6.49 -5.10
C PRO A 61 34.53 5.51 -5.22
N ALA A 62 34.29 4.23 -4.97
CA ALA A 62 35.30 3.20 -5.16
C ALA A 62 35.63 3.02 -6.66
N ALA A 63 36.91 2.84 -6.98
CA ALA A 63 37.41 2.57 -8.33
C ALA A 63 38.58 1.59 -8.31
N ASP A 64 38.89 1.00 -9.47
CA ASP A 64 40.07 0.17 -9.70
C ASP A 64 40.29 -0.94 -8.64
N ASN A 65 39.20 -1.62 -8.27
CA ASN A 65 39.17 -2.67 -7.23
C ASN A 65 39.45 -2.19 -5.80
N GLY A 66 39.27 -0.90 -5.52
CA GLY A 66 39.26 -0.38 -4.15
C GLY A 66 38.05 -0.84 -3.34
N VAL A 67 38.09 -0.59 -2.03
CA VAL A 67 37.08 -1.02 -1.06
C VAL A 67 35.72 -0.35 -1.35
N PRO A 68 34.61 -1.11 -1.47
CA PRO A 68 33.29 -0.55 -1.73
C PRO A 68 32.77 0.29 -0.56
N CYS A 69 31.83 1.18 -0.83
CA CYS A 69 31.24 2.02 0.21
C CYS A 69 30.55 1.18 1.30
N PRO A 70 30.70 1.56 2.58
CA PRO A 70 29.90 0.96 3.65
C PRO A 70 28.42 1.39 3.51
N ALA A 71 27.54 0.87 4.37
CA ALA A 71 26.12 1.22 4.36
C ALA A 71 25.91 2.74 4.44
N LEU A 72 25.11 3.30 3.53
CA LEU A 72 24.86 4.74 3.45
C LEU A 72 23.65 5.20 4.27
N GLN A 73 22.87 4.26 4.78
CA GLN A 73 21.70 4.51 5.62
C GLN A 73 21.70 3.58 6.81
N GLU A 74 21.15 4.08 7.91
CA GLU A 74 20.86 3.31 9.11
C GLU A 74 19.43 3.58 9.56
N THR A 75 18.89 2.58 10.25
CA THR A 75 17.50 2.52 10.67
C THR A 75 17.45 2.12 12.14
N LYS A 76 16.59 2.76 12.93
CA LYS A 76 16.34 2.38 14.32
C LYS A 76 14.85 2.41 14.65
N ALA A 77 14.46 1.58 15.61
CA ALA A 77 13.13 1.67 16.21
C ALA A 77 12.97 2.98 17.01
N CYS A 78 11.76 3.51 17.02
CA CYS A 78 11.35 4.68 17.81
C CYS A 78 9.87 4.58 18.16
N ASN A 79 9.40 5.42 19.09
CA ASN A 79 7.99 5.53 19.47
C ASN A 79 7.30 4.18 19.79
N GLU A 80 7.99 3.32 20.54
CA GLU A 80 7.53 1.99 20.95
C GLU A 80 6.42 2.00 22.02
N HIS A 81 5.94 3.17 22.41
CA HIS A 81 4.82 3.29 23.33
C HIS A 81 3.50 3.01 22.61
N ASP A 82 2.52 2.46 23.34
CA ASP A 82 1.21 2.14 22.78
C ASP A 82 0.51 3.38 22.23
N CYS A 83 -0.21 3.20 21.12
CA CYS A 83 -1.09 4.23 20.62
C CYS A 83 -2.33 4.39 21.51
N PRO A 84 -2.95 5.59 21.52
CA PRO A 84 -4.27 5.75 22.09
C PRO A 84 -5.23 4.69 21.52
N PRO A 85 -6.14 4.12 22.35
CA PRO A 85 -7.07 3.13 21.86
C PRO A 85 -7.95 3.72 20.78
N ALA A 86 -8.21 2.92 19.75
CA ALA A 86 -9.18 3.28 18.72
C ALA A 86 -10.57 3.47 19.33
N VAL A 87 -11.30 4.46 18.83
CA VAL A 87 -12.68 4.76 19.22
C VAL A 87 -13.59 4.35 18.07
N ASP A 88 -14.45 3.37 18.32
CA ASP A 88 -15.50 2.99 17.38
C ASP A 88 -16.62 4.02 17.38
N CYS A 89 -17.22 4.25 16.21
CA CYS A 89 -18.40 5.08 16.14
C CYS A 89 -19.58 4.43 16.89
N ALA A 90 -20.19 5.19 17.81
CA ALA A 90 -21.43 4.84 18.44
C ALA A 90 -22.57 5.72 17.92
N VAL A 91 -23.75 5.12 17.79
CA VAL A 91 -24.97 5.79 17.31
C VAL A 91 -26.09 5.64 18.33
N SER A 92 -27.02 6.60 18.33
CA SER A 92 -28.21 6.55 19.16
C SER A 92 -29.11 5.36 18.82
N ALA A 93 -30.09 5.11 19.69
CA ALA A 93 -31.26 4.33 19.29
C ALA A 93 -31.93 4.96 18.06
N TRP A 94 -32.65 4.15 17.30
CA TRP A 94 -33.48 4.64 16.22
C TRP A 94 -34.56 5.57 16.77
N GLY A 95 -34.77 6.69 16.09
CA GLY A 95 -35.96 7.50 16.28
C GLY A 95 -37.21 6.79 15.78
N GLU A 96 -38.35 7.42 16.03
CA GLU A 96 -39.64 6.94 15.55
C GLU A 96 -39.69 6.90 14.02
N TRP A 97 -40.52 6.00 13.50
CA TRP A 97 -40.84 6.00 12.08
C TRP A 97 -41.61 7.27 11.71
N ALA A 98 -41.17 7.95 10.66
CA ALA A 98 -41.98 8.96 10.01
C ALA A 98 -43.30 8.36 9.50
N ALA A 99 -44.27 9.25 9.23
CA ALA A 99 -45.50 8.87 8.57
C ALA A 99 -45.22 8.15 7.24
N CYS A 100 -46.10 7.23 6.86
CA CYS A 100 -46.02 6.58 5.57
C CYS A 100 -46.23 7.61 4.45
N THR A 101 -45.47 7.52 3.36
CA THR A 101 -45.62 8.43 2.22
C THR A 101 -46.96 8.29 1.49
N LYS A 102 -47.67 7.18 1.69
CA LYS A 102 -49.00 6.94 1.14
C LYS A 102 -49.87 6.24 2.17
N ASP A 103 -51.17 6.49 2.11
CA ASP A 103 -52.14 5.78 2.95
C ASP A 103 -52.50 4.39 2.41
N CYS A 104 -52.27 4.13 1.12
CA CYS A 104 -52.50 2.85 0.42
C CYS A 104 -51.58 2.74 -0.82
N GLY A 105 -51.58 1.61 -1.52
CA GLY A 105 -50.86 1.44 -2.78
C GLY A 105 -49.34 1.42 -2.62
N SER A 106 -48.86 0.83 -1.52
CA SER A 106 -47.43 0.67 -1.17
C SER A 106 -46.70 2.01 -1.06
N GLY A 107 -46.74 2.57 0.14
CA GLY A 107 -45.91 3.69 0.56
C GLY A 107 -44.61 3.22 1.22
N THR A 108 -43.85 4.20 1.67
CA THR A 108 -42.56 4.02 2.31
C THR A 108 -42.50 4.89 3.54
N ARG A 109 -41.83 4.42 4.60
CA ARG A 109 -41.54 5.23 5.78
C ARG A 109 -40.06 5.14 6.10
N THR A 110 -39.55 6.19 6.73
CA THR A 110 -38.14 6.35 7.06
C THR A 110 -38.00 6.66 8.55
N ARG A 111 -36.96 6.13 9.16
CA ARG A 111 -36.50 6.54 10.50
C ARG A 111 -35.01 6.83 10.46
N SER A 112 -34.56 7.68 11.35
CA SER A 112 -33.15 8.07 11.47
C SER A 112 -32.61 7.88 12.88
N ARG A 113 -31.29 7.82 12.99
CA ARG A 113 -30.54 7.86 14.24
C ARG A 113 -29.34 8.79 14.07
N THR A 114 -28.73 9.19 15.17
CA THR A 114 -27.62 10.15 15.16
C THR A 114 -26.34 9.52 15.67
N VAL A 115 -25.20 10.11 15.31
CA VAL A 115 -23.90 9.74 15.87
C VAL A 115 -23.79 10.32 17.27
N THR A 116 -23.52 9.45 18.26
CA THR A 116 -23.29 9.84 19.65
C THR A 116 -21.81 9.88 20.00
N VAL A 117 -20.98 9.11 19.29
CA VAL A 117 -19.52 9.12 19.41
C VAL A 117 -18.94 9.02 17.99
N ALA A 118 -18.11 9.97 17.61
CA ALA A 118 -17.40 9.92 16.33
C ALA A 118 -16.28 8.88 16.38
N ALA A 119 -16.04 8.17 15.27
CA ALA A 119 -14.93 7.25 15.18
C ALA A 119 -13.59 8.00 15.16
N ASP A 120 -12.59 7.44 15.84
CA ASP A 120 -11.19 7.88 15.78
C ASP A 120 -10.28 6.64 15.72
N GLY A 121 -9.76 6.34 14.53
CA GLY A 121 -8.98 5.11 14.28
C GLY A 121 -9.76 3.79 14.38
N GLY A 122 -11.02 3.82 14.82
CA GLY A 122 -11.88 2.64 14.99
C GLY A 122 -12.90 2.41 13.87
N ALA A 123 -13.92 1.60 14.16
CA ALA A 123 -14.97 1.24 13.22
C ALA A 123 -15.84 2.44 12.81
N ALA A 124 -16.13 2.54 11.51
CA ALA A 124 -17.00 3.56 10.96
C ALA A 124 -18.46 3.44 11.44
N CYS A 125 -19.19 4.56 11.40
CA CYS A 125 -20.59 4.57 11.80
C CYS A 125 -21.45 3.65 10.92
N PRO A 126 -22.35 2.84 11.49
CA PRO A 126 -23.34 2.11 10.71
C PRO A 126 -24.36 3.08 10.09
N SER A 127 -25.21 2.60 9.16
CA SER A 127 -26.19 3.44 8.48
C SER A 127 -27.08 4.21 9.45
N LEU A 128 -27.23 5.52 9.21
CA LEU A 128 -27.99 6.45 10.07
C LEU A 128 -29.44 6.63 9.64
N SER A 129 -29.81 6.10 8.47
CA SER A 129 -31.16 6.14 7.92
C SER A 129 -31.61 4.73 7.57
N GLN A 130 -32.85 4.40 7.91
CA GLN A 130 -33.49 3.16 7.52
C GLN A 130 -34.84 3.45 6.91
N GLN A 131 -35.15 2.73 5.83
CA GLN A 131 -36.39 2.85 5.09
C GLN A 131 -37.08 1.49 4.98
N THR A 132 -38.40 1.48 5.04
CA THR A 132 -39.21 0.26 4.86
C THR A 132 -40.55 0.56 4.20
N ALA A 133 -41.14 -0.46 3.58
CA ALA A 133 -42.47 -0.36 3.00
C ALA A 133 -43.55 -0.24 4.09
N CYS A 134 -44.63 0.46 3.78
CA CYS A 134 -45.82 0.59 4.63
C CYS A 134 -47.06 0.74 3.77
N ASN A 135 -48.23 0.49 4.35
CA ASN A 135 -49.52 0.66 3.68
C ASN A 135 -49.57 -0.04 2.30
N THR A 136 -49.19 -1.32 2.27
CA THR A 136 -49.09 -2.13 1.05
C THR A 136 -50.44 -2.70 0.58
N HIS A 137 -51.54 -2.29 1.20
CA HIS A 137 -52.87 -2.67 0.77
C HIS A 137 -53.28 -1.84 -0.45
N GLU A 138 -54.15 -2.41 -1.29
CA GLU A 138 -54.67 -1.72 -2.47
C GLU A 138 -55.49 -0.49 -2.07
N CYS A 139 -55.39 0.56 -2.86
CA CYS A 139 -56.26 1.71 -2.70
C CYS A 139 -57.69 1.34 -3.12
N ALA A 140 -58.68 1.74 -2.33
CA ALA A 140 -60.07 1.61 -2.75
C ALA A 140 -60.24 2.38 -4.07
N ALA A 141 -60.64 1.68 -5.14
CA ALA A 141 -61.12 2.34 -6.34
C ALA A 141 -62.30 3.22 -5.90
N GLY A 142 -62.17 4.54 -6.11
CA GLY A 142 -63.24 5.47 -5.76
C GLY A 142 -64.57 4.92 -6.25
N GLY A 143 -65.59 4.92 -5.39
CA GLY A 143 -66.94 4.47 -5.71
C GLY A 143 -67.54 5.35 -6.81
N GLY A 144 -67.17 5.06 -8.06
CA GLY A 144 -67.89 5.45 -9.26
C GLY A 144 -68.80 4.29 -9.62
N ASP A 145 -70.02 4.39 -9.11
CA ASP A 145 -71.13 3.48 -9.33
C ASP A 145 -71.25 3.06 -10.80
N SER A 146 -71.17 1.76 -11.03
CA SER A 146 -71.46 1.12 -12.31
C SER A 146 -72.98 0.99 -12.47
N GLY A 147 -73.63 2.11 -12.78
CA GLY A 147 -75.05 2.16 -13.11
C GLY A 147 -75.31 1.67 -14.55
N SER A 148 -75.31 0.36 -14.76
CA SER A 148 -75.95 -0.25 -15.93
C SER A 148 -77.47 -0.05 -15.80
N GLY A 149 -78.04 0.84 -16.61
CA GLY A 149 -79.48 1.08 -16.71
C GLY A 149 -79.95 0.94 -18.14
N SER A 150 -80.30 -0.28 -18.55
CA SER A 150 -81.09 -0.57 -19.74
C SER A 150 -82.52 -0.03 -19.57
N GLY A 151 -83.05 0.72 -20.53
CA GLY A 151 -84.50 1.00 -20.55
C GLY A 151 -84.93 2.19 -21.40
N SER A 152 -85.21 1.94 -22.68
CA SER A 152 -86.42 2.33 -23.45
C SER A 152 -86.24 1.94 -24.91
#